data_AF-T2GFG4-F1
#
_entry.id   AF-T2GFG4-F1
#
_cell.length_a   1.000
_cell.length_b   1.000
_cell.length_c   1.000
_cell.angle_alpha   90.00
_cell.angle_beta   90.00
_cell.angle_gamma   90.00
#
_symmetry.space_group_name_H-M   'P 1'
#
loop_
_entity.id
_entity.type
_entity.pdbx_description
1 polymer ?
#
loop_
_entity_poly.entity_id
_entity_poly.type
_entity_poly.pdbx_seq_one_letter_code
_entity_poly.pdbx_strand_id
1 'polypeptide(L)'
;MQAMDKVKRLIAALGMIPAVVVFVGAIYGILSFTLPTSWFCKIEAVKAQKLGLNAMAYYGVATNRSRSDQGQLFLLREDVDASIEHLQVGDKLRAASEVNLVSISNFGVDLYHGKDCTNKPTLEKRTISILQKDECVIVVSDEKMIISKEILDCTPGNKAISGGYIKVATTPCGLF
;
A
#
# COMPACT_ATOMS: atom_id res chain seq x y z
N MET A 1 22.75 -39.13 40.34
CA MET A 1 23.64 -38.28 39.49
C MET A 1 22.95 -37.74 38.23
N GLN A 2 22.15 -38.52 37.49
CA GLN A 2 21.48 -38.06 36.24
C GLN A 2 20.50 -36.86 36.38
N ALA A 3 19.87 -36.66 37.55
CA ALA A 3 18.92 -35.55 37.73
C ALA A 3 19.62 -34.17 37.80
N MET A 4 20.81 -34.11 38.40
CA MET A 4 21.59 -32.86 38.51
C MET A 4 22.10 -32.35 37.16
N ASP A 5 22.43 -33.25 36.24
CA ASP A 5 22.89 -32.87 34.90
C ASP A 5 21.75 -32.30 34.03
N LYS A 6 20.52 -32.80 34.21
CA LYS A 6 19.34 -32.24 33.53
C LYS A 6 19.02 -30.83 34.01
N VAL A 7 19.12 -30.59 35.33
CA VAL A 7 18.88 -29.26 35.92
C VAL A 7 19.95 -28.25 35.49
N LYS A 8 21.23 -28.65 35.46
CA LYS A 8 22.31 -27.79 34.95
C LYS A 8 22.13 -27.41 33.47
N ARG A 9 21.69 -28.36 32.63
CA ARG A 9 21.38 -28.10 31.21
C ARG A 9 20.18 -27.17 31.01
N LEU A 10 19.14 -27.31 31.84
CA LEU A 10 17.98 -26.40 31.84
C LEU A 10 18.36 -24.98 32.24
N ILE A 11 19.16 -24.81 33.30
CA ILE A 11 19.63 -23.49 33.76
C ILE A 11 20.53 -22.83 32.70
N ALA A 12 21.42 -23.62 32.06
CA ALA A 12 22.25 -23.13 30.95
C ALA A 12 21.42 -22.75 29.72
N ALA A 13 20.38 -23.53 29.38
CA ALA A 13 19.46 -23.21 28.29
C ALA A 13 18.62 -21.96 28.57
N LEU A 14 18.15 -21.78 29.82
CA LEU A 14 17.44 -20.57 30.24
C LEU A 14 18.33 -19.32 30.23
N GLY A 15 19.62 -19.45 30.58
CA GLY A 15 20.60 -18.35 30.48
C GLY A 15 20.96 -17.97 29.04
N MET A 16 20.76 -18.86 28.07
CA MET A 16 20.96 -18.57 26.65
C MET A 16 19.80 -17.80 26.01
N ILE A 17 18.57 -17.90 26.55
CA ILE A 17 17.40 -17.21 25.98
C ILE A 17 17.60 -15.68 25.95
N PRO A 18 18.02 -15.00 27.04
CA PRO A 18 18.29 -13.56 27.02
C PRO A 18 19.39 -13.20 26.02
N ALA A 19 20.47 -14.00 25.96
CA ALA A 19 21.58 -13.76 25.04
C ALA A 19 21.16 -13.85 23.57
N VAL A 20 20.31 -14.83 23.23
CA VAL A 20 19.74 -14.98 21.88
C VAL A 20 18.82 -13.81 21.55
N VAL A 21 17.95 -13.38 22.48
CA VAL A 21 17.06 -12.24 22.26
C VAL A 21 17.85 -10.94 22.04
N VAL A 22 18.89 -10.70 22.86
CA VAL A 22 19.76 -9.53 22.72
C VAL A 22 20.53 -9.58 21.40
N PHE A 23 21.04 -10.75 21.01
CA PHE A 23 21.76 -10.92 19.76
C PHE A 23 20.87 -10.70 18.53
N VAL A 24 19.66 -11.26 18.53
CA VAL A 24 18.66 -11.03 17.47
C VAL A 24 18.24 -9.56 17.43
N GLY A 25 18.03 -8.93 18.58
CA GLY A 25 17.73 -7.50 18.68
C GLY A 25 18.86 -6.61 18.14
N ALA A 26 20.11 -6.93 18.46
CA ALA A 26 21.28 -6.21 17.97
C ALA A 26 21.44 -6.35 16.44
N ILE A 27 21.25 -7.55 15.89
CA ILE A 27 21.21 -7.75 14.44
C ILE A 27 20.10 -6.92 13.81
N TYR A 28 18.91 -6.92 14.40
CA TYR A 28 17.78 -6.14 13.88
C TYR A 28 18.07 -4.63 13.91
N GLY A 29 18.69 -4.13 14.99
CA GLY A 29 19.10 -2.73 15.12
C GLY A 29 20.21 -2.33 14.14
N ILE A 30 21.17 -3.22 13.87
CA ILE A 30 22.21 -2.97 12.85
C ILE A 30 21.57 -2.98 11.45
N LEU A 31 20.67 -3.91 11.17
CA LEU A 31 19.97 -4.00 9.88
C LEU A 31 19.05 -2.78 9.65
N SER A 32 18.38 -2.27 10.68
CA SER A 32 17.54 -1.07 10.54
C SER A 32 18.36 0.21 10.32
N PHE A 33 19.61 0.25 10.79
CA PHE A 33 20.52 1.38 10.54
C PHE A 33 21.22 1.31 9.18
N THR A 34 21.50 0.10 8.70
CA THR A 34 22.30 -0.11 7.47
C THR A 34 21.48 -0.28 6.20
N LEU A 35 20.23 -0.74 6.31
CA LEU A 35 19.37 -0.93 5.15
C LEU A 35 18.55 0.34 4.87
N PRO A 36 18.46 0.78 3.60
CA PRO A 36 17.57 1.86 3.21
C PRO A 36 16.12 1.53 3.60
N THR A 37 15.38 2.52 4.12
CA THR A 37 13.96 2.39 4.46
C THR A 37 13.11 1.84 3.31
N SER A 38 13.49 2.12 2.06
CA SER A 38 12.84 1.60 0.86
C SER A 38 12.81 0.07 0.76
N TRP A 39 13.78 -0.64 1.32
CA TRP A 39 13.80 -2.11 1.33
C TRP A 39 12.74 -2.68 2.29
N PHE A 40 12.56 -2.04 3.45
CA PHE A 40 11.54 -2.43 4.40
C PHE A 40 10.13 -2.26 3.83
N CYS A 41 9.87 -1.15 3.12
CA CYS A 41 8.59 -0.90 2.45
C CYS A 41 8.25 -2.01 1.44
N LYS A 42 9.24 -2.47 0.66
CA LYS A 42 9.04 -3.57 -0.30
C LYS A 42 8.76 -4.91 0.39
N ILE A 43 9.46 -5.22 1.48
CA ILE A 43 9.20 -6.45 2.26
C ILE A 43 7.79 -6.42 2.86
N GLU A 44 7.35 -5.26 3.36
CA GLU A 44 6.00 -5.08 3.87
C GLU A 44 4.96 -5.26 2.77
N ALA A 45 5.20 -4.70 1.58
CA ALA A 45 4.33 -4.89 0.41
C ALA A 45 4.20 -6.38 0.05
N VAL A 46 5.30 -7.14 0.04
CA VAL A 46 5.26 -8.60 -0.23
C VAL A 46 4.47 -9.35 0.83
N LYS A 47 4.61 -8.96 2.11
CA LYS A 47 3.83 -9.58 3.20
C LYS A 47 2.34 -9.26 3.06
N ALA A 48 2.00 -8.00 2.83
CA ALA A 48 0.63 -7.55 2.62
C ALA A 48 0.02 -8.20 1.37
N GLN A 49 0.79 -8.40 0.31
CA GLN A 49 0.33 -9.12 -0.88
C GLN A 49 -0.03 -10.59 -0.58
N LYS A 50 0.63 -11.23 0.39
CA LYS A 50 0.34 -12.63 0.76
C LYS A 50 -0.77 -12.77 1.81
N LEU A 51 -0.87 -11.81 2.72
CA LEU A 51 -1.74 -11.92 3.91
C LEU A 51 -2.95 -10.98 3.88
N GLY A 52 -2.84 -9.87 3.16
CA GLY A 52 -3.88 -8.88 2.99
C GLY A 52 -4.80 -9.17 1.80
N LEU A 53 -5.91 -8.44 1.75
CA LEU A 53 -6.83 -8.48 0.63
C LEU A 53 -6.23 -7.68 -0.53
N ASN A 54 -5.85 -8.38 -1.61
CA ASN A 54 -5.39 -7.75 -2.84
C ASN A 54 -6.57 -7.24 -3.66
N ALA A 55 -6.52 -5.96 -4.01
CA ALA A 55 -7.55 -5.33 -4.80
C ALA A 55 -6.99 -4.17 -5.62
N MET A 56 -7.81 -3.65 -6.51
CA MET A 56 -7.57 -2.38 -7.15
C MET A 56 -8.33 -1.29 -6.41
N ALA A 57 -7.66 -0.17 -6.17
CA ALA A 57 -8.28 1.01 -5.58
C ALA A 57 -8.09 2.20 -6.51
N TYR A 58 -9.10 3.07 -6.57
CA TYR A 58 -8.99 4.31 -7.30
C TYR A 58 -8.19 5.33 -6.49
N TYR A 59 -7.13 5.85 -7.09
CA TYR A 59 -6.31 6.92 -6.56
C TYR A 59 -6.48 8.15 -7.44
N GLY A 60 -6.65 9.33 -6.83
CA GLY A 60 -6.85 10.57 -7.57
C GLY A 60 -6.42 11.79 -6.76
N VAL A 61 -5.81 12.76 -7.44
CA VAL A 61 -5.29 14.00 -6.85
C VAL A 61 -6.02 15.20 -7.44
N ALA A 62 -6.55 16.09 -6.62
CA ALA A 62 -7.20 17.32 -7.09
C ALA A 62 -6.20 18.40 -7.55
N THR A 63 -6.69 19.31 -8.41
CA THR A 63 -5.95 20.45 -9.01
C THR A 63 -5.22 21.36 -8.04
N ASN A 64 -5.67 21.44 -6.80
CA ASN A 64 -5.05 22.22 -5.74
C ASN A 64 -4.07 21.41 -4.87
N ARG A 65 -3.74 20.16 -5.25
CA ARG A 65 -2.97 19.19 -4.46
C ARG A 65 -3.55 18.93 -3.07
N SER A 66 -4.75 19.44 -2.77
CA SER A 66 -5.38 19.26 -1.49
C SER A 66 -6.04 17.89 -1.43
N ARG A 67 -6.37 17.47 -0.21
CA ARG A 67 -7.38 16.44 -0.01
C ARG A 67 -8.62 16.85 -0.81
N SER A 68 -8.94 16.10 -1.85
CA SER A 68 -10.24 16.25 -2.49
C SER A 68 -11.19 15.38 -1.72
N ASP A 69 -12.38 15.89 -1.44
CA ASP A 69 -13.47 15.11 -0.83
C ASP A 69 -13.88 13.90 -1.72
N GLN A 70 -13.30 13.79 -2.92
CA GLN A 70 -13.52 12.70 -3.88
C GLN A 70 -12.23 11.94 -4.24
N GLY A 71 -11.08 12.34 -3.73
CA GLY A 71 -9.86 11.53 -3.74
C GLY A 71 -10.04 10.45 -2.68
N GLN A 72 -10.16 9.20 -3.11
CA GLN A 72 -10.50 8.12 -2.20
C GLN A 72 -9.29 7.67 -1.35
N LEU A 73 -8.09 7.77 -1.90
CA LEU A 73 -6.83 7.41 -1.24
C LEU A 73 -5.81 8.56 -1.29
N PHE A 74 -5.05 8.73 -0.21
CA PHE A 74 -3.97 9.73 -0.10
C PHE A 74 -2.65 9.09 0.29
N LEU A 75 -1.56 9.56 -0.33
CA LEU A 75 -0.21 9.16 0.03
C LEU A 75 0.16 9.71 1.40
N LEU A 76 0.64 8.83 2.29
CA LEU A 76 1.15 9.20 3.62
C LEU A 76 2.63 9.59 3.56
N ARG A 77 2.97 10.58 2.73
CA ARG A 77 4.34 11.08 2.60
C ARG A 77 4.30 12.59 2.37
N GLU A 78 5.07 13.36 3.15
CA GLU A 78 5.00 14.83 3.18
C GLU A 78 5.76 15.53 2.04
N ASP A 79 6.66 14.83 1.34
CA ASP A 79 7.72 15.44 0.54
C ASP A 79 7.67 15.19 -0.99
N VAL A 80 6.66 14.49 -1.51
CA VAL A 80 6.61 14.14 -2.95
C VAL A 80 5.32 14.60 -3.62
N ASP A 81 5.45 15.06 -4.88
CA ASP A 81 4.33 15.31 -5.78
C ASP A 81 3.40 14.08 -5.79
N ALA A 82 2.20 14.24 -5.23
CA ALA A 82 1.24 13.16 -4.96
C ALA A 82 0.69 12.47 -6.22
N SER A 83 1.25 12.70 -7.41
CA SER A 83 0.84 12.08 -8.67
C SER A 83 0.89 10.55 -8.58
N ILE A 84 -0.08 9.89 -9.23
CA ILE A 84 -0.13 8.43 -9.34
C ILE A 84 1.16 7.86 -9.97
N GLU A 85 1.80 8.62 -10.85
CA GLU A 85 3.03 8.25 -11.55
C GLU A 85 4.20 8.06 -10.59
N HIS A 86 4.25 8.84 -9.50
CA HIS A 86 5.32 8.80 -8.51
C HIS A 86 5.11 7.77 -7.40
N LEU A 87 3.95 7.11 -7.34
CA LEU A 87 3.72 6.02 -6.38
C LEU A 87 4.66 4.85 -6.65
N GLN A 88 5.23 4.24 -5.62
CA GLN A 88 6.12 3.09 -5.74
C GLN A 88 5.58 1.90 -4.93
N VAL A 89 5.99 0.68 -5.29
CA VAL A 89 5.75 -0.49 -4.45
C VAL A 89 6.27 -0.24 -3.03
N GLY A 90 5.40 -0.45 -2.05
CA GLY A 90 5.68 -0.18 -0.64
C GLY A 90 5.18 1.17 -0.15
N ASP A 91 4.74 2.07 -1.04
CA ASP A 91 4.10 3.31 -0.61
C ASP A 91 2.79 3.00 0.12
N LYS A 92 2.59 3.67 1.26
CA LYS A 92 1.41 3.52 2.11
C LYS A 92 0.41 4.62 1.81
N LEU A 93 -0.84 4.22 1.61
CA LEU A 93 -1.94 5.11 1.30
C LEU A 93 -3.02 4.98 2.37
N ARG A 94 -3.69 6.09 2.67
CA ARG A 94 -4.79 6.15 3.61
C ARG A 94 -6.08 6.58 2.92
N ALA A 95 -7.16 5.90 3.25
CA ALA A 95 -8.51 6.27 2.84
C ALA A 95 -8.93 7.57 3.54
N ALA A 96 -9.32 8.62 2.81
CA ALA A 96 -9.96 9.79 3.46
C ALA A 96 -11.47 9.69 3.54
N SER A 97 -12.06 8.79 2.75
CA SER A 97 -13.49 8.49 2.70
C SER A 97 -13.65 6.98 2.52
N GLU A 98 -14.89 6.51 2.41
CA GLU A 98 -15.12 5.14 1.97
C GLU A 98 -14.53 4.92 0.57
N VAL A 99 -13.80 3.82 0.39
CA VAL A 99 -13.13 3.45 -0.88
C VAL A 99 -13.57 2.06 -1.28
N ASN A 100 -14.10 1.93 -2.49
CA ASN A 100 -14.43 0.62 -3.03
C ASN A 100 -13.15 -0.07 -3.51
N LEU A 101 -12.80 -1.18 -2.87
CA LEU A 101 -11.81 -2.13 -3.36
C LEU A 101 -12.47 -3.00 -4.41
N VAL A 102 -11.96 -2.92 -5.64
CA VAL A 102 -12.54 -3.64 -6.78
C VAL A 102 -11.60 -4.74 -7.25
N SER A 103 -12.16 -5.88 -7.60
CA SER A 103 -11.46 -6.86 -8.42
C SER A 103 -11.59 -6.45 -9.87
N ILE A 104 -10.46 -6.38 -10.58
CA ILE A 104 -10.42 -6.16 -12.03
C ILE A 104 -9.96 -7.48 -12.65
N SER A 105 -10.87 -8.18 -13.31
CA SER A 105 -10.62 -9.47 -13.97
C SER A 105 -9.83 -9.33 -15.26
N ASN A 106 -9.97 -8.20 -15.96
CA ASN A 106 -9.26 -7.89 -17.20
C ASN A 106 -8.42 -6.64 -17.04
N PHE A 107 -7.17 -6.82 -16.59
CA PHE A 107 -6.16 -5.76 -16.62
C PHE A 107 -5.57 -5.68 -18.04
N GLY A 108 -6.41 -5.29 -18.99
CA GLY A 108 -5.99 -4.94 -20.35
C GLY A 108 -5.52 -3.50 -20.34
N VAL A 109 -4.20 -3.31 -20.45
CA VAL A 109 -3.56 -2.01 -20.63
C VAL A 109 -4.07 -1.42 -21.94
N ASP A 110 -5.00 -0.47 -21.83
CA ASP A 110 -5.22 0.68 -22.72
C ASP A 110 -6.60 1.28 -22.46
N LEU A 111 -6.71 2.06 -21.37
CA LEU A 111 -7.86 2.94 -21.19
C LEU A 111 -7.59 4.28 -21.85
N TYR A 112 -7.86 4.33 -23.15
CA TYR A 112 -8.14 5.50 -23.97
C TYR A 112 -7.19 6.72 -23.87
N HIS A 113 -6.42 6.92 -24.94
CA HIS A 113 -5.93 8.23 -25.38
C HIS A 113 -7.02 8.95 -26.23
N GLY A 114 -8.21 9.16 -25.67
CA GLY A 114 -9.34 9.74 -26.40
C GLY A 114 -9.93 10.95 -25.69
N LYS A 115 -10.03 12.08 -26.42
CA LYS A 115 -10.71 13.32 -26.01
C LYS A 115 -12.23 13.18 -25.83
N ASP A 116 -12.80 12.02 -26.10
CA ASP A 116 -14.24 11.84 -26.26
C ASP A 116 -14.86 11.28 -24.98
N CYS A 117 -15.57 12.13 -24.23
CA CYS A 117 -16.25 11.78 -22.98
C CYS A 117 -17.41 10.77 -23.16
N THR A 118 -17.70 10.38 -24.41
CA THR A 118 -18.82 9.53 -24.82
C THR A 118 -18.53 8.04 -24.70
N ASN A 119 -17.27 7.62 -24.88
CA ASN A 119 -16.83 6.23 -24.76
C ASN A 119 -16.08 6.02 -23.44
N LYS A 120 -16.83 6.02 -22.33
CA LYS A 120 -16.24 5.63 -21.04
C LYS A 120 -15.92 4.14 -21.09
N PRO A 121 -14.70 3.72 -20.75
CA PRO A 121 -14.42 2.31 -20.65
C PRO A 121 -15.28 1.67 -19.57
N THR A 122 -16.10 0.71 -19.98
CA THR A 122 -16.88 -0.13 -19.08
C THR A 122 -15.95 -1.18 -18.50
N LEU A 123 -15.14 -0.76 -17.53
CA LEU A 123 -14.45 -1.71 -16.66
C LEU A 123 -15.51 -2.50 -15.90
N GLU A 124 -15.54 -3.82 -16.10
CA GLU A 124 -16.29 -4.71 -15.22
C GLU A 124 -15.62 -4.68 -13.83
N LYS A 125 -16.13 -3.79 -12.98
CA LYS A 125 -15.67 -3.65 -11.60
C LYS A 125 -16.61 -4.45 -10.73
N ARG A 126 -16.05 -5.41 -10.00
CA ARG A 126 -16.76 -6.03 -8.88
C ARG A 126 -16.16 -5.51 -7.59
N THR A 127 -16.94 -4.76 -6.82
CA THR A 127 -16.55 -4.41 -5.45
C THR A 127 -16.42 -5.70 -4.65
N ILE A 128 -15.24 -5.91 -4.07
CA ILE A 128 -14.94 -7.05 -3.22
C ILE A 128 -14.83 -6.65 -1.76
N SER A 129 -14.54 -5.38 -1.48
CA SER A 129 -14.53 -4.82 -0.13
C SER A 129 -14.67 -3.30 -0.17
N ILE A 130 -14.96 -2.69 0.97
CA ILE A 130 -15.02 -1.24 1.15
C ILE A 130 -14.04 -0.90 2.26
N LEU A 131 -13.05 -0.06 1.96
CA LEU A 131 -12.24 0.56 2.99
C LEU A 131 -13.05 1.64 3.68
N GLN A 132 -13.00 1.66 4.99
CA GLN A 132 -13.51 2.75 5.79
C GLN A 132 -12.52 3.92 5.79
N LYS A 133 -13.05 5.10 6.12
CA LYS A 133 -12.19 6.27 6.35
C LYS A 133 -11.09 5.91 7.34
N ASP A 134 -9.89 6.42 7.07
CA ASP A 134 -8.68 6.26 7.85
C ASP A 134 -8.02 4.87 7.78
N GLU A 135 -8.61 3.89 7.09
CA GLU A 135 -7.96 2.61 6.82
C GLU A 135 -6.81 2.76 5.82
N CYS A 136 -5.85 1.83 5.91
CA CYS A 136 -4.61 1.89 5.15
C CYS A 136 -4.49 0.74 4.17
N VAL A 137 -3.84 1.06 3.05
CA VAL A 137 -3.40 0.09 2.06
C VAL A 137 -1.95 0.37 1.69
N ILE A 138 -1.28 -0.65 1.17
CA ILE A 138 0.07 -0.53 0.63
C ILE A 138 0.05 -0.86 -0.86
N VAL A 139 0.81 -0.11 -1.65
CA VAL A 139 1.00 -0.38 -3.08
C VAL A 139 1.83 -1.65 -3.22
N VAL A 140 1.29 -2.64 -3.92
CA VAL A 140 1.92 -3.98 -4.07
C VAL A 140 2.40 -4.28 -5.49
N SER A 141 2.12 -3.41 -6.46
CA SER A 141 2.61 -3.53 -7.83
C SER A 141 2.93 -2.16 -8.42
N ASP A 142 3.95 -2.11 -9.29
CA ASP A 142 4.22 -0.95 -10.14
C ASP A 142 3.25 -0.86 -11.33
N GLU A 143 2.43 -1.89 -11.55
CA GLU A 143 1.34 -1.87 -12.53
C GLU A 143 0.27 -0.87 -12.10
N LYS A 144 0.08 0.17 -12.91
CA LYS A 144 -0.90 1.23 -12.69
C LYS A 144 -1.72 1.42 -13.95
N MET A 145 -3.01 1.63 -13.78
CA MET A 145 -3.90 2.04 -14.86
C MET A 145 -4.18 3.52 -14.72
N ILE A 146 -3.39 4.33 -15.41
CA ILE A 146 -3.51 5.79 -15.40
C ILE A 146 -4.71 6.17 -16.26
N ILE A 147 -5.65 6.91 -15.69
CA ILE A 147 -6.75 7.50 -16.43
C ILE A 147 -6.27 8.85 -16.93
N SER A 148 -6.34 9.06 -18.25
CA SER A 148 -5.87 10.30 -18.87
C SER A 148 -6.61 11.51 -18.31
N LYS A 149 -5.88 12.62 -18.20
CA LYS A 149 -6.39 13.89 -17.64
C LYS A 149 -7.66 14.39 -18.35
N GLU A 150 -7.75 14.13 -19.65
CA GLU A 150 -8.89 14.49 -20.50
C GLU A 150 -10.20 13.79 -20.06
N ILE A 151 -10.11 12.54 -19.56
CA ILE A 151 -11.26 11.78 -19.04
C ILE A 151 -11.62 12.20 -17.62
N LEU A 152 -10.62 12.57 -16.81
CA LEU A 152 -10.84 13.10 -15.45
C LEU A 152 -11.67 14.40 -15.50
N ASP A 153 -11.38 15.26 -16.48
CA ASP A 153 -12.11 16.52 -16.72
C ASP A 153 -13.57 16.32 -17.21
N CYS A 154 -13.95 15.10 -17.65
CA CYS A 154 -15.33 14.76 -18.04
C CYS A 154 -16.26 14.51 -16.83
N THR A 155 -15.77 14.58 -15.60
CA THR A 155 -16.58 14.38 -14.38
C THR A 155 -17.08 15.74 -13.87
N PRO A 156 -18.40 15.98 -13.74
CA PRO A 156 -18.90 17.26 -13.26
C PRO A 156 -18.40 17.54 -11.83
N GLY A 157 -17.62 18.61 -11.67
CA GLY A 157 -17.24 19.14 -10.35
C GLY A 157 -15.83 18.85 -9.85
N ASN A 158 -14.96 18.12 -10.58
CA ASN A 158 -13.60 17.84 -10.10
C ASN A 158 -12.55 17.80 -11.21
N LYS A 159 -11.78 18.88 -11.37
CA LYS A 159 -10.52 18.84 -12.12
C LYS A 159 -9.49 18.06 -11.29
N ALA A 160 -9.24 16.80 -11.60
CA ALA A 160 -8.14 16.04 -11.03
C ALA A 160 -6.85 16.27 -11.84
N ILE A 161 -5.71 16.44 -11.18
CA ILE A 161 -4.40 16.57 -11.83
C ILE A 161 -4.01 15.25 -12.49
N SER A 162 -4.28 14.15 -11.76
CA SER A 162 -3.87 12.79 -12.09
C SER A 162 -4.75 11.81 -11.31
N GLY A 163 -5.05 10.66 -11.89
CA GLY A 163 -5.84 9.63 -11.24
C GLY A 163 -5.85 8.33 -12.03
N GLY A 164 -6.24 7.24 -11.38
CA GLY A 164 -6.16 5.91 -11.96
C GLY A 164 -6.39 4.80 -10.94
N TYR A 165 -6.30 3.56 -11.39
CA TYR A 165 -6.36 2.40 -10.51
C TYR A 165 -4.96 1.89 -10.22
N ILE A 166 -4.73 1.59 -8.95
CA ILE A 166 -3.49 1.03 -8.43
C ILE A 166 -3.77 -0.27 -7.72
N LYS A 167 -2.85 -1.22 -7.84
CA LYS A 167 -2.93 -2.50 -7.15
C LYS A 167 -2.41 -2.33 -5.73
N VAL A 168 -3.29 -2.60 -4.78
CA VAL A 168 -3.03 -2.41 -3.36
C VAL A 168 -3.39 -3.66 -2.56
N ALA A 169 -2.81 -3.77 -1.37
CA ALA A 169 -3.24 -4.75 -0.37
C ALA A 169 -3.62 -4.04 0.92
N THR A 170 -4.63 -4.55 1.61
CA THR A 170 -4.98 -4.07 2.95
C THR A 170 -3.84 -4.32 3.92
N THR A 171 -3.53 -3.31 4.74
CA THR A 171 -2.48 -3.40 5.76
C THR A 171 -2.94 -2.64 7.02
N PRO A 172 -2.62 -3.13 8.23
CA PRO A 172 -2.82 -2.32 9.42
C PRO A 172 -2.01 -1.02 9.29
N CYS A 173 -2.60 0.09 9.73
CA CYS A 173 -1.94 1.39 9.63
C CYS A 173 -0.60 1.47 10.41
N GLY A 174 -0.37 0.61 11.42
CA GLY A 174 0.89 0.62 12.19
C GLY A 174 1.18 1.95 12.89
N LEU A 175 2.25 2.00 13.70
CA LEU A 175 2.82 3.27 14.17
C LEU A 175 3.66 3.83 13.03
N PHE A 176 3.20 4.94 12.45
CA PHE A 176 3.94 5.76 11.50
C PHE A 176 5.04 6.54 12.21
#